data_AF-A0A2V5ZAS1-F1
#
_entry.id   AF-A0A2V5ZAS1-F1
#
_cell.length_a   1.000
_cell.length_b   1.000
_cell.length_c   1.000
_cell.angle_alpha   90.00
_cell.angle_beta   90.00
_cell.angle_gamma   90.00
#
_symmetry.space_group_name_H-M   'P 1'
#
loop_
_entity.id
_entity.type
_entity.pdbx_description
1 polymer ?
#
loop_
_entity_poly.entity_id
_entity_poly.type
_entity_poly.pdbx_seq_one_letter_code
_entity_poly.pdbx_strand_id
1 'polypeptide(L)'
;MKAKSKISAYILRSSAAALLFSCAIVALSSAISLPNRSPKVPAPQNNTAFGVNARDSAASVAASAIRSKQTLTFADRVAYQRAIEEVYWRHRIWPAANAGAKPPLDRVMSHEAIEKKVEDYLRNSQALEDYWQRPITPDQLQAETERIASHTKQPGVLRELFAVLGNDPFVIAECLARPVLAEHVITELYAHDQRFHGELKRRVQAELKVHGNVRRMKQTSGMYTEMEWLKSDSTKGDSAPASTKSAQAVKMNSSEWQESVAKLAAQFGS
;
A
#
# COMPACT_ATOMS: atom_id res chain seq x y z
N MET A 1 35.95 -17.17 -22.60
CA MET A 1 35.86 -15.70 -22.69
C MET A 1 34.80 -15.21 -21.71
N LYS A 2 35.19 -14.44 -20.70
CA LYS A 2 34.32 -13.89 -19.65
C LYS A 2 33.73 -12.56 -20.14
N ALA A 3 32.41 -12.50 -20.35
CA ALA A 3 31.70 -11.23 -20.50
C ALA A 3 31.13 -10.82 -19.13
N LYS A 4 31.63 -9.71 -18.59
CA LYS A 4 31.13 -9.07 -17.36
C LYS A 4 29.93 -8.19 -17.74
N SER A 5 28.71 -8.61 -17.40
CA SER A 5 27.56 -7.71 -17.35
C SER A 5 27.38 -7.22 -15.91
N LYS A 6 27.90 -6.02 -15.62
CA LYS A 6 27.53 -5.26 -14.41
C LYS A 6 26.26 -4.47 -14.73
N ILE A 7 25.10 -5.05 -14.43
CA ILE A 7 23.85 -4.29 -14.32
C ILE A 7 23.63 -4.03 -12.83
N SER A 8 23.73 -2.76 -12.46
CA SER A 8 23.73 -2.27 -11.08
C SER A 8 22.34 -2.44 -10.46
N ALA A 9 22.16 -3.49 -9.66
CA ALA A 9 20.93 -3.78 -8.91
C ALA A 9 20.85 -2.95 -7.61
N TYR A 10 20.77 -1.62 -7.73
CA TYR A 10 20.76 -0.71 -6.57
C TYR A 10 19.44 0.06 -6.31
N ILE A 11 18.36 -0.17 -7.07
CA ILE A 11 17.12 0.63 -6.91
C ILE A 11 15.97 -0.11 -6.18
N LEU A 12 16.10 -1.40 -5.86
CA LEU A 12 15.01 -2.15 -5.20
C LEU A 12 15.47 -2.89 -3.93
N ARG A 13 16.12 -2.17 -3.00
CA ARG A 13 16.41 -2.66 -1.65
C ARG A 13 15.80 -1.82 -0.52
N SER A 14 14.84 -0.94 -0.83
CA SER A 14 14.14 -0.17 0.20
C SER A 14 13.04 -0.96 0.93
N SER A 15 12.79 -2.23 0.57
CA SER A 15 11.67 -3.01 1.11
C SER A 15 12.05 -4.24 1.96
N ALA A 16 13.33 -4.44 2.30
CA ALA A 16 13.77 -5.61 3.07
C ALA A 16 14.30 -5.32 4.50
N ALA A 17 14.44 -4.05 4.92
CA ALA A 17 14.99 -3.70 6.24
C ALA A 17 14.09 -2.81 7.11
N ALA A 18 12.76 -2.87 6.90
CA ALA A 18 11.78 -2.23 7.78
C ALA A 18 10.61 -3.16 8.15
N LEU A 19 10.85 -4.47 8.17
CA LEU A 19 9.88 -5.48 8.63
C LEU A 19 9.82 -5.61 10.17
N LEU A 20 10.03 -4.51 10.91
CA LEU A 20 9.81 -4.45 12.36
C LEU A 20 9.03 -3.21 12.83
N PHE A 21 8.21 -2.59 11.95
CA PHE A 21 7.18 -1.63 12.36
C PHE A 21 5.86 -1.79 11.57
N SER A 22 5.54 -3.01 11.14
CA SER A 22 4.27 -3.35 10.50
C SER A 22 3.51 -4.38 11.34
N CYS A 23 2.97 -3.94 12.46
CA CYS A 23 1.94 -4.64 13.22
C CYS A 23 0.96 -3.60 13.78
N ALA A 24 0.14 -3.04 12.87
CA ALA A 24 -1.17 -2.39 13.08
C ALA A 24 -1.47 -1.37 11.96
N ILE A 25 -1.35 -1.78 10.70
CA ILE A 25 -2.21 -1.28 9.61
C ILE A 25 -3.05 -2.47 9.13
N VAL A 26 -3.71 -3.12 10.09
CA VAL A 26 -4.75 -4.11 9.82
C VAL A 26 -6.02 -3.55 10.44
N ALA A 27 -6.59 -2.53 9.79
CA ALA A 27 -7.95 -2.06 10.06
C ALA A 27 -8.57 -1.14 8.97
N LEU A 28 -7.94 -0.96 7.79
CA LEU A 28 -8.61 -0.23 6.69
C LEU A 28 -8.49 -0.86 5.29
N SER A 29 -7.75 -1.95 5.11
CA SER A 29 -7.58 -2.60 3.78
C SER A 29 -8.47 -3.81 3.55
N SER A 30 -9.49 -4.08 4.38
CA SER A 30 -10.31 -5.29 4.27
C SER A 30 -11.80 -4.98 4.45
N ALA A 31 -12.38 -4.28 3.47
CA ALA A 31 -13.81 -4.31 3.09
C ALA A 31 -14.20 -3.00 2.39
N ILE A 32 -13.62 -2.74 1.23
CA ILE A 32 -14.23 -1.83 0.26
C ILE A 32 -14.45 -2.67 -1.01
N SER A 33 -15.59 -3.34 -1.05
CA SER A 33 -16.12 -3.91 -2.29
C SER A 33 -16.43 -2.74 -3.22
N LEU A 34 -15.73 -2.63 -4.34
CA LEU A 34 -16.07 -1.69 -5.41
C LEU A 34 -16.42 -2.45 -6.69
N PRO A 35 -17.63 -2.26 -7.24
CA PRO A 35 -17.96 -2.75 -8.57
C PRO A 35 -17.24 -1.91 -9.63
N ASN A 36 -16.72 -2.61 -10.63
CA ASN A 36 -16.00 -2.06 -11.76
C ASN A 36 -16.99 -1.36 -12.71
N ARG A 37 -17.19 -0.04 -12.59
CA ARG A 37 -17.95 0.73 -13.59
C ARG A 37 -17.44 2.17 -13.70
N SER A 38 -16.89 2.50 -14.85
CA SER A 38 -16.56 3.87 -15.25
C SER A 38 -17.84 4.67 -15.50
N PRO A 39 -18.03 5.85 -14.87
CA PRO A 39 -19.14 6.73 -15.22
C PRO A 39 -18.80 7.55 -16.47
N LYS A 40 -19.74 7.60 -17.40
CA LYS A 40 -19.72 8.43 -18.61
C LYS A 40 -20.23 9.83 -18.24
N VAL A 41 -19.40 10.85 -18.40
CA VAL A 41 -19.71 12.26 -18.05
C VAL A 41 -20.55 12.91 -19.16
N PRO A 42 -21.73 13.51 -18.86
CA PRO A 42 -22.39 14.45 -19.76
C PRO A 42 -21.96 15.91 -19.48
N ALA A 43 -21.98 16.72 -20.54
CA ALA A 43 -21.56 18.13 -20.55
C ALA A 43 -22.45 19.04 -19.65
N PRO A 44 -21.90 20.14 -19.08
CA PRO A 44 -22.62 20.96 -18.12
C PRO A 44 -23.57 21.95 -18.80
N GLN A 45 -24.79 22.03 -18.29
CA GLN A 45 -25.73 23.12 -18.57
C GLN A 45 -25.69 24.12 -17.41
N ASN A 46 -25.52 25.40 -17.77
CA ASN A 46 -25.38 26.54 -16.88
C ASN A 46 -26.70 26.92 -16.25
N ASN A 47 -26.82 26.90 -14.91
CA ASN A 47 -27.88 27.60 -14.19
C ASN A 47 -27.27 28.41 -13.03
N THR A 48 -27.25 29.72 -13.20
CA THR A 48 -26.94 30.72 -12.18
C THR A 48 -28.19 31.05 -11.36
N ALA A 49 -28.17 30.81 -10.05
CA ALA A 49 -28.98 31.57 -9.08
C ALA A 49 -28.51 31.31 -7.64
N PHE A 50 -27.99 32.35 -6.99
CA PHE A 50 -28.35 32.90 -5.67
C PHE A 50 -27.15 33.54 -4.98
N GLY A 51 -27.28 34.84 -4.72
CA GLY A 51 -26.35 35.64 -3.93
C GLY A 51 -26.62 35.49 -2.44
N VAL A 52 -25.55 35.67 -1.65
CA VAL A 52 -25.27 36.83 -0.79
C VAL A 52 -24.22 36.35 0.21
N ASN A 53 -22.94 36.56 -0.14
CA ASN A 53 -21.76 36.74 0.74
C ASN A 53 -20.50 36.94 -0.13
N ALA A 54 -20.65 37.64 -1.26
CA ALA A 54 -19.66 37.61 -2.34
C ALA A 54 -18.34 38.33 -2.04
N ARG A 55 -18.27 39.25 -1.05
CA ARG A 55 -17.05 40.04 -0.82
C ARG A 55 -16.02 39.33 0.07
N ASP A 56 -16.44 38.72 1.17
CA ASP A 56 -15.54 37.94 2.02
C ASP A 56 -15.15 36.61 1.35
N SER A 57 -16.09 35.98 0.62
CA SER A 57 -15.80 34.82 -0.20
C SER A 57 -14.91 35.15 -1.39
N ALA A 58 -15.09 36.29 -2.08
CA ALA A 58 -14.21 36.64 -3.20
C ALA A 58 -12.79 37.01 -2.73
N ALA A 59 -12.62 37.64 -1.58
CA ALA A 59 -11.30 37.93 -1.01
C ALA A 59 -10.58 36.64 -0.55
N SER A 60 -11.32 35.71 0.08
CA SER A 60 -10.81 34.37 0.43
C SER A 60 -10.48 33.53 -0.81
N VAL A 61 -11.35 33.56 -1.82
CA VAL A 61 -11.16 32.82 -3.09
C VAL A 61 -10.03 33.45 -3.91
N ALA A 62 -9.89 34.77 -3.93
CA ALA A 62 -8.78 35.46 -4.59
C ALA A 62 -7.45 35.23 -3.85
N ALA A 63 -7.43 35.25 -2.51
CA ALA A 63 -6.23 34.91 -1.74
C ALA A 63 -5.83 33.43 -1.90
N SER A 64 -6.82 32.53 -1.97
CA SER A 64 -6.62 31.11 -2.32
C SER A 64 -6.13 30.94 -3.76
N ALA A 65 -6.66 31.71 -4.73
CA ALA A 65 -6.24 31.69 -6.13
C ALA A 65 -4.87 32.33 -6.38
N ILE A 66 -4.42 33.24 -5.49
CA ILE A 66 -3.06 33.79 -5.49
C ILE A 66 -2.09 32.79 -4.87
N ARG A 67 -2.52 32.04 -3.83
CA ARG A 67 -1.74 30.96 -3.22
C ARG A 67 -1.63 29.73 -4.12
N SER A 68 -2.65 29.43 -4.92
CA SER A 68 -2.64 28.36 -5.93
C SER A 68 -1.69 28.59 -7.10
N LYS A 69 -1.08 29.79 -7.21
CA LYS A 69 0.00 30.08 -8.17
C LYS A 69 1.40 29.80 -7.64
N GLN A 70 1.56 29.58 -6.33
CA GLN A 70 2.84 29.17 -5.76
C GLN A 70 2.86 27.64 -5.66
N THR A 71 3.68 27.01 -6.49
CA THR A 71 4.02 25.59 -6.35
C THR A 71 4.51 25.32 -4.93
N LEU A 72 3.92 24.34 -4.24
CA LEU A 72 4.37 23.93 -2.91
C LEU A 72 5.85 23.55 -2.94
N THR A 73 6.65 24.18 -2.08
CA THR A 73 8.06 23.82 -1.93
C THR A 73 8.19 22.47 -1.22
N PHE A 74 9.37 21.86 -1.29
CA PHE A 74 9.65 20.65 -0.53
C PHE A 74 9.47 20.87 0.98
N ALA A 75 9.95 22.01 1.50
CA ALA A 75 9.80 22.36 2.91
C ALA A 75 8.32 22.50 3.33
N ASP A 76 7.49 23.11 2.48
CA ASP A 76 6.04 23.20 2.74
C ASP A 76 5.42 21.81 2.82
N ARG A 77 5.76 20.94 1.87
CA ARG A 77 5.26 19.56 1.84
C ARG A 77 5.69 18.76 3.06
N VAL A 78 6.92 18.95 3.54
CA VAL A 78 7.41 18.32 4.78
C VAL A 78 6.64 18.83 6.00
N ALA A 79 6.38 20.13 6.08
CA ALA A 79 5.59 20.72 7.16
C ALA A 79 4.14 20.17 7.17
N TYR A 80 3.49 20.13 6.01
CA TYR A 80 2.15 19.55 5.88
C TYR A 80 2.13 18.04 6.16
N GLN A 81 3.14 17.30 5.68
CA GLN A 81 3.25 15.87 5.96
C GLN A 81 3.39 15.64 7.47
N ARG A 82 4.22 16.42 8.17
CA ARG A 82 4.33 16.34 9.63
C ARG A 82 2.99 16.59 10.32
N ALA A 83 2.23 17.59 9.90
CA ALA A 83 0.92 17.89 10.46
C ALA A 83 -0.08 16.74 10.25
N ILE A 84 -0.08 16.13 9.06
CA ILE A 84 -0.87 14.94 8.74
C ILE A 84 -0.47 13.77 9.66
N GLU A 85 0.82 13.49 9.80
CA GLU A 85 1.33 12.40 10.64
C GLU A 85 1.03 12.63 12.12
N GLU A 86 0.98 13.87 12.60
CA GLU A 86 0.59 14.19 13.97
C GLU A 86 -0.89 13.84 14.22
N VAL A 87 -1.78 14.15 13.27
CA VAL A 87 -3.19 13.77 13.35
C VAL A 87 -3.32 12.25 13.34
N TYR A 88 -2.68 11.56 12.40
CA TYR A 88 -2.70 10.10 12.35
C TYR A 88 -2.13 9.47 13.61
N TRP A 89 -1.00 9.99 14.09
CA TRP A 89 -0.37 9.50 15.29
C TRP A 89 -1.30 9.66 16.47
N ARG A 90 -1.92 10.83 16.68
CA ARG A 90 -2.90 11.06 17.77
C ARG A 90 -4.05 10.05 17.76
N HIS A 91 -4.60 9.73 16.59
CA HIS A 91 -5.70 8.78 16.44
C HIS A 91 -5.27 7.29 16.42
N ARG A 92 -3.97 7.01 16.35
CA ARG A 92 -3.45 5.64 16.42
C ARG A 92 -3.71 5.02 17.80
N ILE A 93 -4.18 3.78 17.83
CA ILE A 93 -4.44 3.06 19.09
C ILE A 93 -3.13 2.95 19.88
N TRP A 94 -3.17 3.37 21.15
CA TRP A 94 -2.11 3.14 22.13
C TRP A 94 -2.64 2.16 23.18
N PRO A 95 -2.22 0.87 23.14
CA PRO A 95 -2.75 -0.15 24.03
C PRO A 95 -2.53 0.18 25.51
N ALA A 96 -3.53 -0.09 26.35
CA ALA A 96 -3.44 0.10 27.80
C ALA A 96 -2.36 -0.78 28.46
N ALA A 97 -1.94 -1.86 27.80
CA ALA A 97 -0.83 -2.71 28.24
C ALA A 97 0.55 -2.02 28.13
N ASN A 98 0.66 -0.91 27.38
CA ASN A 98 1.90 -0.16 27.29
C ASN A 98 2.13 0.60 28.60
N ALA A 99 3.31 0.42 29.19
CA ALA A 99 3.65 0.89 30.53
C ALA A 99 3.78 2.43 30.69
N GLY A 100 3.43 3.22 29.67
CA GLY A 100 3.61 4.66 29.68
C GLY A 100 2.60 5.41 28.82
N ALA A 101 2.57 6.73 28.97
CA ALA A 101 1.81 7.59 28.08
C ALA A 101 2.27 7.43 26.63
N LYS A 102 1.37 7.69 25.69
CA LYS A 102 1.68 7.66 24.27
C LYS A 102 2.80 8.65 23.97
N PRO A 103 3.93 8.20 23.37
CA PRO A 103 5.05 9.09 23.10
C PRO A 103 4.66 10.15 22.06
N PRO A 104 5.33 11.32 22.03
CA PRO A 104 5.12 12.30 20.97
C PRO A 104 5.62 11.77 19.61
N LEU A 105 5.12 12.35 18.50
CA LEU A 105 5.46 11.90 17.15
C LEU A 105 6.98 11.82 16.90
N ASP A 106 7.73 12.83 17.34
CA ASP A 106 9.19 12.90 17.15
C ASP A 106 9.98 11.73 17.74
N ARG A 107 9.40 11.01 18.71
CA ARG A 107 10.03 9.82 19.29
C ARG A 107 9.86 8.57 18.43
N VAL A 108 8.84 8.54 17.58
CA VAL A 108 8.50 7.38 16.74
C VAL A 108 8.76 7.63 15.26
N MET A 109 8.85 8.90 14.85
CA MET A 109 9.13 9.31 13.48
C MET A 109 10.00 10.56 13.51
N SER A 110 11.22 10.45 12.99
CA SER A 110 12.13 11.59 12.91
C SER A 110 11.75 12.53 11.77
N HIS A 111 12.33 13.73 11.77
CA HIS A 111 12.14 14.69 10.69
C HIS A 111 12.61 14.13 9.35
N GLU A 112 13.75 13.45 9.32
CA GLU A 112 14.33 12.82 8.13
C GLU A 112 13.43 11.71 7.57
N ALA A 113 12.71 10.99 8.45
CA ALA A 113 11.72 10.01 8.01
C ALA A 113 10.52 10.66 7.31
N ILE A 114 10.12 11.86 7.73
CA ILE A 114 9.06 12.65 7.09
C ILE A 114 9.55 13.20 5.75
N GLU A 115 10.77 13.73 5.69
CA GLU A 115 11.41 14.17 4.44
C GLU A 115 11.46 13.03 3.42
N LYS A 116 11.89 11.84 3.85
CA LYS A 116 11.95 10.66 3.01
C LYS A 116 10.57 10.26 2.48
N LYS A 117 9.52 10.32 3.29
CA LYS A 117 8.15 10.07 2.81
C LYS A 117 7.74 11.04 1.70
N VAL A 118 8.08 12.32 1.87
CA VAL A 118 7.80 13.35 0.86
C VAL A 118 8.58 13.07 -0.42
N GLU A 119 9.86 12.76 -0.30
CA GLU A 119 10.69 12.36 -1.45
C GLU A 119 10.10 11.14 -2.16
N ASP A 120 9.73 10.09 -1.43
CA ASP A 120 9.23 8.84 -1.99
C ASP A 120 7.95 9.05 -2.82
N TYR A 121 6.95 9.78 -2.32
CA TYR A 121 5.72 10.00 -3.11
C TYR A 121 5.93 10.95 -4.30
N LEU A 122 6.87 11.90 -4.20
CA LEU A 122 7.23 12.78 -5.32
C LEU A 122 7.96 11.97 -6.40
N ARG A 123 8.87 11.07 -6.00
CA ARG A 123 9.53 10.14 -6.91
C ARG A 123 8.54 9.18 -7.57
N ASN A 124 7.53 8.69 -6.84
CA ASN A 124 6.45 7.90 -7.44
C ASN A 124 5.67 8.72 -8.47
N SER A 125 5.33 9.97 -8.15
CA SER A 125 4.63 10.87 -9.08
C SER A 125 5.45 11.11 -10.35
N GLN A 126 6.77 11.34 -10.22
CA GLN A 126 7.67 11.52 -11.36
C GLN A 126 7.83 10.24 -12.19
N ALA A 127 7.94 9.08 -11.53
CA ALA A 127 8.09 7.80 -12.22
C ALA A 127 6.90 7.46 -13.11
N LEU A 128 5.69 7.86 -12.71
CA LEU A 128 4.48 7.71 -13.54
C LEU A 128 4.59 8.46 -14.87
N GLU A 129 5.20 9.64 -14.87
CA GLU A 129 5.50 10.40 -16.07
C GLU A 129 6.63 9.73 -16.86
N ASP A 130 7.78 9.48 -16.23
CA ASP A 130 8.99 9.03 -16.92
C ASP A 130 8.82 7.65 -17.58
N TYR A 131 8.29 6.67 -16.84
CA TYR A 131 8.26 5.26 -17.28
C TYR A 131 6.98 4.86 -18.00
N TRP A 132 5.86 5.49 -17.65
CA TRP A 132 4.54 5.16 -18.17
C TRP A 132 3.90 6.28 -18.99
N GLN A 133 4.49 7.49 -19.03
CA GLN A 133 3.93 8.65 -19.75
C GLN A 133 2.50 8.95 -19.30
N ARG A 134 2.25 8.77 -18.00
CA ARG A 134 0.94 8.95 -17.35
C ARG A 134 1.08 9.84 -16.11
N PRO A 135 1.41 11.13 -16.28
CA PRO A 135 1.44 12.05 -15.15
C PRO A 135 0.07 12.14 -14.49
N ILE A 136 0.05 12.33 -13.17
CA ILE A 136 -1.18 12.54 -12.42
C ILE A 136 -1.78 13.89 -12.82
N THR A 137 -3.00 13.88 -13.36
CA THR A 137 -3.68 15.10 -13.81
C THR A 137 -4.44 15.79 -12.66
N PRO A 138 -4.73 17.10 -12.78
CA PRO A 138 -5.57 17.80 -11.80
C PRO A 138 -6.93 17.15 -11.59
N ASP A 139 -7.59 16.70 -12.67
CA ASP A 139 -8.90 16.02 -12.59
C ASP A 139 -8.81 14.71 -11.81
N GLN A 140 -7.71 13.96 -11.96
CA GLN A 140 -7.49 12.74 -11.19
C GLN A 140 -7.26 13.03 -9.70
N LEU A 141 -6.56 14.11 -9.35
CA LEU A 141 -6.41 14.53 -7.94
C LEU A 141 -7.72 14.99 -7.32
N GLN A 142 -8.53 15.71 -8.09
CA GLN A 142 -9.86 16.13 -7.66
C GLN A 142 -10.75 14.91 -7.40
N ALA A 143 -10.81 13.98 -8.36
CA ALA A 143 -11.56 12.74 -8.22
C ALA A 143 -11.08 11.90 -7.02
N GLU A 144 -9.77 11.84 -6.76
CA GLU A 144 -9.24 11.13 -5.60
C GLU A 144 -9.62 11.81 -4.29
N THR A 145 -9.59 13.15 -4.25
CA THR A 145 -10.03 13.92 -3.08
C THR A 145 -11.51 13.66 -2.77
N GLU A 146 -12.36 13.67 -3.80
CA GLU A 146 -13.78 13.33 -3.68
C GLU A 146 -14.02 11.89 -3.24
N ARG A 147 -13.22 10.95 -3.76
CA ARG A 147 -13.25 9.54 -3.36
C ARG A 147 -12.92 9.40 -1.88
N ILE A 148 -11.85 10.04 -1.41
CA ILE A 148 -11.44 10.06 0.01
C ILE A 148 -12.57 10.63 0.88
N ALA A 149 -13.15 11.76 0.48
CA ALA A 149 -14.23 12.41 1.22
C ALA A 149 -15.49 11.53 1.31
N SER A 150 -15.86 10.88 0.21
CA SER A 150 -17.12 10.10 0.11
C SER A 150 -17.02 8.71 0.75
N HIS A 151 -15.83 8.11 0.76
CA HIS A 151 -15.64 6.71 1.18
C HIS A 151 -14.88 6.55 2.49
N THR A 152 -14.50 7.64 3.17
CA THR A 152 -13.84 7.54 4.48
C THR A 152 -14.76 6.90 5.52
N LYS A 153 -14.17 6.03 6.37
CA LYS A 153 -14.85 5.48 7.55
C LYS A 153 -14.65 6.32 8.80
N GLN A 154 -13.80 7.35 8.73
CA GLN A 154 -13.46 8.23 9.85
C GLN A 154 -13.64 9.70 9.43
N PRO A 155 -14.88 10.17 9.21
CA PRO A 155 -15.13 11.55 8.77
C PRO A 155 -14.66 12.60 9.79
N GLY A 156 -14.63 12.26 11.09
CA GLY A 156 -14.07 13.11 12.13
C GLY A 156 -12.58 13.38 11.93
N VAL A 157 -11.79 12.32 11.75
CA VAL A 157 -10.35 12.41 11.47
C VAL A 157 -10.09 13.13 10.15
N LEU A 158 -10.89 12.87 9.11
CA LEU A 158 -10.74 13.56 7.83
C LEU A 158 -10.95 15.08 7.97
N ARG A 159 -11.93 15.53 8.76
CA ARG A 159 -12.11 16.97 9.05
C ARG A 159 -10.90 17.57 9.77
N GLU A 160 -10.31 16.84 10.71
CA GLU A 160 -9.08 17.29 11.37
C GLU A 160 -7.90 17.40 10.39
N LEU A 161 -7.76 16.42 9.49
CA LEU A 161 -6.74 16.46 8.43
C LEU A 161 -6.93 17.69 7.54
N PHE A 162 -8.16 17.97 7.11
CA PHE A 162 -8.43 19.16 6.30
C PHE A 162 -8.14 20.44 7.08
N ALA A 163 -8.49 20.49 8.37
CA ALA A 163 -8.23 21.65 9.21
C ALA A 163 -6.72 21.92 9.40
N VAL A 164 -5.89 20.90 9.63
CA VAL A 164 -4.43 21.09 9.75
C VAL A 164 -3.77 21.47 8.42
N LEU A 165 -4.42 21.16 7.30
CA LEU A 165 -4.03 21.61 5.96
C LEU A 165 -4.66 22.96 5.59
N GLY A 166 -5.24 23.68 6.56
CA GLY A 166 -5.82 25.01 6.37
C GLY A 166 -7.13 25.03 5.61
N ASN A 167 -7.77 23.88 5.40
CA ASN A 167 -8.91 23.68 4.51
C ASN A 167 -8.65 24.19 3.08
N ASP A 168 -7.39 24.22 2.65
CA ASP A 168 -7.00 24.65 1.31
C ASP A 168 -7.14 23.47 0.32
N PRO A 169 -8.05 23.54 -0.68
CA PRO A 169 -8.27 22.45 -1.61
C PRO A 169 -7.00 22.04 -2.37
N PHE A 170 -6.14 22.99 -2.70
CA PHE A 170 -4.89 22.72 -3.41
C PHE A 170 -3.92 21.94 -2.52
N VAL A 171 -3.73 22.36 -1.26
CA VAL A 171 -2.87 21.65 -0.30
C VAL A 171 -3.42 20.26 0.01
N ILE A 172 -4.73 20.11 0.15
CA ILE A 172 -5.37 18.80 0.36
C ILE A 172 -5.11 17.88 -0.84
N ALA A 173 -5.32 18.36 -2.06
CA ALA A 173 -5.06 17.57 -3.26
C ALA A 173 -3.57 17.16 -3.36
N GLU A 174 -2.65 18.09 -3.07
CA GLU A 174 -1.22 17.88 -3.26
C GLU A 174 -0.53 17.08 -2.14
N CYS A 175 -0.96 17.23 -0.89
CA CYS A 175 -0.30 16.63 0.27
C CYS A 175 -1.07 15.44 0.87
N LEU A 176 -2.39 15.34 0.63
CA LEU A 176 -3.20 14.22 1.13
C LEU A 176 -3.60 13.26 0.00
N ALA A 177 -4.10 13.77 -1.13
CA ALA A 177 -4.60 12.91 -2.21
C ALA A 177 -3.48 12.39 -3.14
N ARG A 178 -2.56 13.26 -3.59
CA ARG A 178 -1.48 12.88 -4.52
C ARG A 178 -0.63 11.71 -4.00
N PRO A 179 -0.19 11.66 -2.72
CA PRO A 179 0.61 10.53 -2.25
C PRO A 179 -0.13 9.19 -2.33
N VAL A 180 -1.43 9.19 -1.99
CA VAL A 180 -2.28 7.98 -2.04
C VAL A 180 -2.48 7.54 -3.49
N LEU A 181 -2.79 8.48 -4.38
CA LEU A 181 -3.01 8.17 -5.79
C LEU A 181 -1.74 7.69 -6.48
N ALA A 182 -0.61 8.36 -6.24
CA ALA A 182 0.68 7.99 -6.85
C ALA A 182 1.08 6.56 -6.50
N GLU A 183 1.00 6.19 -5.22
CA GLU A 183 1.29 4.84 -4.74
C GLU A 183 0.35 3.78 -5.35
N HIS A 184 -0.94 4.10 -5.44
CA HIS A 184 -1.91 3.19 -6.04
C HIS A 184 -1.63 2.97 -7.53
N VAL A 185 -1.53 4.05 -8.32
CA VAL A 185 -1.35 3.98 -9.77
C VAL A 185 -0.03 3.30 -10.12
N ILE A 186 1.07 3.60 -9.40
CA ILE A 186 2.37 2.98 -9.69
C ILE A 186 2.35 1.48 -9.38
N THR A 187 1.71 1.08 -8.28
CA THR A 187 1.56 -0.33 -7.90
C THR A 187 0.73 -1.09 -8.92
N GLU A 188 -0.40 -0.54 -9.36
CA GLU A 188 -1.24 -1.16 -10.38
C GLU A 188 -0.53 -1.28 -11.73
N LEU A 189 0.14 -0.22 -12.17
CA LEU A 189 0.86 -0.22 -13.44
C LEU A 189 2.02 -1.21 -13.42
N TYR A 190 2.83 -1.20 -12.36
CA TYR A 190 3.96 -2.11 -12.21
C TYR A 190 3.48 -3.57 -12.25
N ALA A 191 2.47 -3.94 -11.45
CA ALA A 191 1.98 -5.30 -11.33
C ALA A 191 1.52 -5.93 -12.67
N HIS A 192 1.08 -5.11 -13.63
CA HIS A 192 0.57 -5.56 -14.93
C HIS A 192 1.54 -5.31 -16.09
N ASP A 193 2.68 -4.66 -15.84
CA ASP A 193 3.62 -4.27 -16.88
C ASP A 193 4.39 -5.49 -17.44
N GLN A 194 4.16 -5.78 -18.72
CA GLN A 194 4.81 -6.91 -19.39
C GLN A 194 6.32 -6.69 -19.60
N ARG A 195 6.81 -5.44 -19.58
CA ARG A 195 8.25 -5.16 -19.66
C ARG A 195 9.00 -5.73 -18.46
N PHE A 196 8.36 -5.74 -17.28
CA PHE A 196 8.94 -6.29 -16.05
C PHE A 196 8.56 -7.76 -15.82
N HIS A 197 7.32 -8.14 -16.13
CA HIS A 197 6.78 -9.46 -15.77
C HIS A 197 6.65 -10.44 -16.94
N GLY A 198 6.77 -10.00 -18.19
CA GLY A 198 6.43 -10.79 -19.37
C GLY A 198 7.38 -11.97 -19.63
N GLU A 199 8.68 -11.78 -19.44
CA GLU A 199 9.66 -12.87 -19.57
C GLU A 199 9.46 -13.94 -18.49
N LEU A 200 9.36 -13.50 -17.23
CA LEU A 200 9.10 -14.39 -16.11
C LEU A 200 7.80 -15.17 -16.32
N LYS A 201 6.71 -14.49 -16.70
CA LYS A 201 5.41 -15.11 -16.97
C LYS A 201 5.51 -16.16 -18.07
N ARG A 202 6.15 -15.84 -19.20
CA ARG A 202 6.34 -16.81 -20.31
C ARG A 202 7.15 -18.03 -19.88
N ARG A 203 8.25 -17.83 -19.14
CA ARG A 203 9.07 -18.94 -18.64
C ARG A 203 8.28 -19.84 -17.70
N VAL A 204 7.60 -19.25 -16.71
CA VAL A 204 6.76 -20.00 -15.76
C VAL A 204 5.66 -20.76 -16.49
N GLN A 205 4.98 -20.14 -17.46
CA GLN A 205 3.95 -20.81 -18.25
C GLN A 205 4.50 -21.96 -19.10
N ALA A 206 5.69 -21.82 -19.69
CA ALA A 206 6.33 -22.89 -20.45
C ALA A 206 6.73 -24.05 -19.54
N GLU A 207 7.33 -23.77 -18.38
CA GLU A 207 7.72 -24.77 -17.40
C GLU A 207 6.51 -25.50 -16.83
N LEU A 208 5.41 -24.81 -16.51
CA LEU A 208 4.18 -25.44 -16.02
C LEU A 208 3.54 -26.37 -17.06
N LYS A 209 3.65 -26.06 -18.36
CA LYS A 209 3.19 -26.96 -19.44
C LYS A 209 4.03 -28.25 -19.51
N VAL A 210 5.34 -28.14 -19.31
CA VAL A 210 6.27 -29.30 -19.34
C VAL A 210 6.19 -30.12 -18.05
N HIS A 211 6.03 -29.45 -16.92
CA HIS A 211 6.05 -30.02 -15.57
C HIS A 211 4.67 -29.93 -14.89
N GLY A 212 3.59 -30.26 -15.61
CA GLY A 212 2.20 -30.16 -15.12
C GLY A 212 1.81 -31.13 -13.99
N ASN A 213 2.77 -31.84 -13.40
CA ASN A 213 2.56 -32.70 -12.24
C ASN A 213 3.36 -32.15 -11.05
N VAL A 214 2.72 -32.08 -9.88
CA VAL A 214 3.33 -31.64 -8.61
C VAL A 214 4.68 -32.30 -8.34
N ARG A 215 4.84 -33.61 -8.62
CA ARG A 215 6.11 -34.34 -8.42
C ARG A 215 7.26 -33.84 -9.30
N ARG A 216 6.95 -33.21 -10.42
CA ARG A 216 7.92 -32.63 -11.37
C ARG A 216 8.17 -31.15 -11.10
N MET A 217 7.44 -30.50 -10.18
CA MET A 217 7.64 -29.08 -9.88
C MET A 217 9.01 -28.78 -9.27
N LYS A 218 9.64 -29.75 -8.58
CA LYS A 218 11.04 -29.66 -8.13
C LYS A 218 12.07 -29.48 -9.24
N GLN A 219 11.66 -29.70 -10.50
CA GLN A 219 12.51 -29.55 -11.69
C GLN A 219 12.32 -28.18 -12.37
N THR A 220 11.41 -27.34 -11.86
CA THR A 220 11.24 -25.98 -12.37
C THR A 220 12.39 -25.08 -11.93
N SER A 221 12.60 -23.97 -12.63
CA SER A 221 13.67 -23.01 -12.30
C SER A 221 13.33 -22.10 -11.11
N GLY A 222 12.10 -22.18 -10.60
CA GLY A 222 11.62 -21.39 -9.48
C GLY A 222 12.09 -21.93 -8.12
N MET A 223 11.90 -21.12 -7.09
CA MET A 223 12.01 -21.58 -5.71
C MET A 223 10.90 -22.59 -5.43
N TYR A 224 11.28 -23.82 -5.08
CA TYR A 224 10.37 -24.89 -4.70
C TYR A 224 10.60 -25.24 -3.23
N THR A 225 9.50 -25.32 -2.47
CA THR A 225 9.50 -25.74 -1.07
C THR A 225 8.53 -26.89 -0.90
N GLU A 226 9.00 -27.98 -0.30
CA GLU A 226 8.17 -29.11 0.12
C GLU A 226 8.05 -29.08 1.63
N MET A 227 6.83 -29.27 2.15
CA MET A 227 6.56 -29.36 3.58
C MET A 227 5.85 -30.68 3.87
N GLU A 228 6.43 -31.47 4.76
CA GLU A 228 5.86 -32.74 5.20
C GLU A 228 5.15 -32.52 6.55
N TRP A 229 3.88 -32.92 6.64
CA TRP A 229 3.11 -32.92 7.88
C TRP A 229 2.94 -34.35 8.38
N LEU A 230 3.24 -34.57 9.65
CA LEU A 230 3.07 -35.85 10.31
C LEU A 230 1.98 -35.73 11.36
N LYS A 231 0.89 -36.46 11.16
CA LYS A 231 -0.13 -36.63 12.19
C LYS A 231 0.44 -37.53 13.30
N SER A 232 0.54 -36.99 14.52
CA SER A 232 1.05 -37.72 15.69
C SER A 232 0.16 -37.44 16.89
N ASP A 233 -0.69 -38.40 17.23
CA ASP A 233 -1.48 -38.41 18.47
C ASP A 233 -0.67 -39.08 19.59
N SER A 234 0.62 -38.76 19.70
CA SER A 234 1.47 -39.37 20.72
C SER A 234 1.15 -38.79 22.08
N THR A 235 0.27 -39.46 22.83
CA THR A 235 0.27 -39.41 24.29
C THR A 235 1.64 -39.88 24.78
N LYS A 236 2.26 -39.11 25.69
CA LYS A 236 3.54 -39.40 26.36
C LYS A 236 3.93 -40.89 26.38
N GLY A 237 5.09 -41.19 25.77
CA GLY A 237 5.88 -42.39 26.06
C GLY A 237 5.70 -43.54 25.05
N ASP A 238 6.38 -43.45 23.91
CA ASP A 238 7.08 -44.58 23.31
C ASP A 238 8.05 -44.06 22.25
N SER A 239 9.33 -44.06 22.61
CA SER A 239 10.44 -43.59 21.79
C SER A 239 10.83 -44.67 20.77
N ALA A 240 10.15 -44.71 19.63
CA ALA A 240 10.67 -45.39 18.44
C ALA A 240 11.78 -44.54 17.80
N PRO A 241 12.86 -45.14 17.26
CA PRO A 241 14.05 -44.41 16.86
C PRO A 241 13.73 -43.48 15.69
N ALA A 242 13.97 -42.19 15.90
CA ALA A 242 13.78 -41.15 14.89
C ALA A 242 14.61 -41.50 13.65
N SER A 243 13.93 -41.92 12.57
CA SER A 243 14.55 -41.95 11.26
C SER A 243 15.00 -40.53 10.94
N THR A 244 16.26 -40.35 10.56
CA THR A 244 16.93 -39.06 10.37
C THR A 244 16.27 -38.15 9.32
N LYS A 245 15.24 -38.64 8.61
CA LYS A 245 14.39 -37.86 7.69
C LYS A 245 13.33 -36.99 8.38
N SER A 246 12.94 -37.29 9.62
CA SER A 246 11.82 -36.62 10.30
C SER A 246 12.18 -35.29 10.99
N ALA A 247 13.39 -34.76 10.79
CA ALA A 247 13.85 -33.55 11.47
C ALA A 247 13.22 -32.26 10.90
N GLN A 248 12.65 -32.30 9.69
CA GLN A 248 12.02 -31.16 9.01
C GLN A 248 10.49 -31.26 8.89
N ALA A 249 9.89 -32.35 9.37
CA ALA A 249 8.45 -32.56 9.27
C ALA A 249 7.70 -31.87 10.42
N VAL A 250 6.62 -31.16 10.09
CA VAL A 250 5.75 -30.50 11.08
C VAL A 250 4.84 -31.56 11.71
N LYS A 251 5.02 -31.80 13.01
CA LYS A 251 4.14 -32.70 13.77
C LYS A 251 2.86 -31.97 14.14
N MET A 252 1.72 -32.58 13.85
CA MET A 252 0.40 -32.04 14.16
C MET A 252 -0.43 -33.06 14.93
N ASN A 253 -1.19 -32.59 15.92
CA ASN A 253 -2.19 -33.43 16.57
C ASN A 253 -3.45 -33.60 15.68
N SER A 254 -4.36 -34.50 16.07
CA SER A 254 -5.60 -34.74 15.32
C SER A 254 -6.44 -33.49 15.03
N SER A 255 -6.54 -32.54 15.95
CA SER A 255 -7.35 -31.32 15.76
C SER A 255 -6.69 -30.39 14.74
N GLU A 256 -5.38 -30.13 14.91
CA GLU A 256 -4.58 -29.30 14.00
C GLU A 256 -4.54 -29.89 12.59
N TRP A 257 -4.45 -31.20 12.48
CA TRP A 257 -4.49 -31.92 11.20
C TRP A 257 -5.82 -31.68 10.48
N GLN A 258 -6.95 -31.86 11.16
CA GLN A 258 -8.27 -31.67 10.55
C GLN A 258 -8.48 -30.22 10.10
N GLU A 259 -8.10 -29.25 10.93
CA GLU A 259 -8.19 -27.84 10.58
C GLU A 259 -7.32 -27.51 9.36
N SER A 260 -6.09 -28.02 9.32
CA SER A 260 -5.14 -27.73 8.24
C SER A 260 -5.55 -28.39 6.93
N VAL A 261 -6.07 -29.62 6.97
CA VAL A 261 -6.65 -30.30 5.80
C VAL A 261 -7.90 -29.57 5.30
N ALA A 262 -8.79 -29.13 6.20
CA ALA A 262 -9.98 -28.36 5.82
C ALA A 262 -9.61 -27.03 5.14
N LYS A 263 -8.58 -26.33 5.65
CA LYS A 263 -8.03 -25.12 5.02
C LYS A 263 -7.49 -25.39 3.62
N LEU A 264 -6.70 -26.45 3.43
CA LEU A 264 -6.19 -26.82 2.11
C LEU A 264 -7.32 -27.21 1.15
N ALA A 265 -8.31 -27.96 1.61
CA ALA A 265 -9.48 -28.31 0.81
C ALA A 265 -10.28 -27.06 0.38
N ALA A 266 -10.44 -26.06 1.25
CA ALA A 266 -11.09 -24.80 0.89
C ALA A 266 -10.26 -23.97 -0.12
N GLN A 267 -8.93 -24.06 -0.05
CA GLN A 267 -8.03 -23.27 -0.90
C GLN A 267 -7.82 -23.87 -2.30
N PHE A 268 -7.79 -25.20 -2.40
CA PHE A 268 -7.45 -25.92 -3.64
C PHE A 268 -8.55 -26.87 -4.13
N GLY A 269 -9.63 -27.05 -3.37
CA GLY A 269 -10.78 -27.87 -3.74
C GLY A 269 -11.77 -27.09 -4.59
N SER A 270 -11.46 -26.94 -5.87
CA SER A 270 -12.42 -26.63 -6.95
C SER A 270 -12.11 -27.49 -8.16
#